data_AF-A0AAN7LWS9-F1
#
_entry.id   AF-A0AAN7LWS9-F1
#
_cell.length_a   1.000
_cell.length_b   1.000
_cell.length_c   1.000
_cell.angle_alpha   90.00
_cell.angle_beta   90.00
_cell.angle_gamma   90.00
#
_symmetry.space_group_name_H-M   'P 1'
#
loop_
_entity.id
_entity.type
_entity.pdbx_description
1 polymer ?
#
loop_
_entity_poly.entity_id
_entity_poly.type
_entity_poly.pdbx_seq_one_letter_code
_entity_poly.pdbx_strand_id
1 'polypeptide(L)'
;MANRPPSSSTAASLLLLLLLLHCFAVASAAGNSRGRRQLGFFYTRTRGRCTPLYWSSIREHWPKMVPPASTVWKAFGSRALEQRYRSGMTLLESLAGGGIAEESAFSGLLKQGTAALLNSYARKGFPYRAWEVKSLVIEATVSEEAAVTQARLFAFANEACD
;
A
#
# COMPACT_ATOMS: atom_id res chain seq x y z
N MET A 1 49.95 -15.28 -54.88
CA MET A 1 49.11 -16.10 -53.99
C MET A 1 48.21 -15.15 -53.19
N ALA A 2 46.97 -14.95 -53.63
CA ALA A 2 46.07 -13.95 -53.07
C ALA A 2 44.99 -14.64 -52.21
N ASN A 3 44.94 -14.26 -50.93
CA ASN A 3 43.94 -14.67 -49.96
C ASN A 3 42.56 -14.10 -50.33
N ARG A 4 41.59 -14.97 -50.54
CA ARG A 4 40.20 -14.60 -50.87
C ARG A 4 39.44 -14.31 -49.56
N PRO A 5 38.79 -13.15 -49.40
CA PRO A 5 38.01 -12.84 -48.21
C PRO A 5 36.74 -13.70 -48.12
N PRO A 6 36.26 -14.05 -46.92
CA PRO A 6 35.03 -14.82 -46.76
C PRO A 6 33.82 -14.02 -47.25
N SER A 7 32.96 -14.70 -48.00
CA SER A 7 31.75 -14.17 -48.62
C SER A 7 30.74 -13.69 -47.57
N SER A 8 30.19 -12.50 -47.78
CA SER A 8 29.20 -11.78 -46.94
C SER A 8 27.92 -12.57 -46.61
N SER A 9 27.69 -13.70 -47.28
CA SER A 9 26.52 -14.55 -47.10
C SER A 9 26.60 -15.44 -45.83
N THR A 10 27.80 -15.78 -45.35
CA THR A 10 27.96 -16.65 -44.17
C THR A 10 27.74 -15.89 -42.85
N ALA A 11 28.09 -14.61 -42.81
CA ALA A 11 27.91 -13.75 -41.63
C ALA A 11 26.42 -13.48 -41.32
N ALA A 12 25.59 -13.31 -42.36
CA ALA A 12 24.15 -13.11 -42.20
C ALA A 12 23.44 -14.37 -41.66
N SER A 13 23.85 -15.56 -42.11
CA SER A 13 23.30 -16.83 -41.62
C SER A 13 23.66 -17.11 -40.15
N LEU A 14 24.87 -16.74 -39.71
CA LEU A 14 25.28 -16.88 -38.31
C LEU A 14 24.51 -15.93 -37.39
N LEU A 15 24.24 -14.70 -37.83
CA LEU A 15 23.43 -13.73 -37.10
C LEU A 15 21.98 -14.19 -36.91
N LEU A 16 21.38 -14.77 -37.96
CA LEU A 16 20.03 -15.36 -37.90
C LEU A 16 19.96 -16.56 -36.94
N LEU A 17 20.99 -17.42 -36.93
CA LEU A 17 21.05 -18.57 -36.03
C LEU A 17 21.18 -18.14 -34.56
N LEU A 18 21.99 -17.11 -34.27
CA LEU A 18 22.16 -16.54 -32.93
C LEU A 18 20.88 -15.87 -32.41
N LEU A 19 20.14 -15.18 -33.28
CA LEU A 19 18.84 -14.57 -32.94
C LEU A 19 17.79 -15.65 -32.61
N LEU A 20 17.72 -16.72 -33.41
CA LEU A 20 16.81 -17.84 -33.14
C LEU A 20 17.13 -18.54 -31.80
N LEU A 21 18.43 -18.77 -31.50
CA LEU A 21 18.86 -19.36 -30.23
C LEU A 21 18.50 -18.49 -29.00
N HIS A 22 18.53 -17.16 -29.12
CA HIS A 22 18.09 -16.26 -28.05
C HIS A 22 16.56 -16.29 -27.83
N CYS A 23 15.77 -16.49 -28.88
CA CYS A 23 14.31 -16.61 -28.73
C CYS A 23 13.89 -17.88 -27.98
N PHE A 24 14.62 -19.00 -28.12
CA PHE A 24 14.29 -20.25 -27.43
C PHE A 24 14.66 -20.24 -25.93
N ALA A 25 15.68 -19.46 -25.52
CA ALA A 25 16.11 -19.41 -24.12
C ALA A 25 15.15 -18.63 -23.20
N VAL A 26 14.40 -17.64 -23.73
CA VAL A 26 13.43 -16.84 -22.95
C VAL A 26 12.12 -17.61 -22.72
N ALA A 27 11.78 -18.57 -23.59
CA ALA A 27 10.53 -19.34 -23.49
C ALA A 27 10.56 -20.43 -22.39
N SER A 28 11.73 -20.79 -21.86
CA SER A 28 11.87 -21.87 -20.87
C SER A 28 11.93 -21.41 -19.40
N ALA A 29 11.82 -20.11 -19.12
CA ALA A 29 11.76 -19.57 -17.75
C ALA A 29 10.33 -19.43 -17.19
N ALA A 30 9.32 -19.94 -17.89
CA ALA A 30 7.93 -19.98 -17.43
C ALA A 30 7.56 -21.40 -16.96
N GLY A 31 8.15 -21.84 -15.85
CA GLY A 31 7.99 -23.21 -15.38
C GLY A 31 8.22 -23.38 -13.88
N ASN A 32 7.45 -22.68 -13.03
CA ASN A 32 7.17 -23.17 -11.67
C ASN A 32 5.96 -22.47 -11.02
N SER A 33 4.75 -22.75 -11.51
CA SER A 33 3.51 -22.60 -10.72
C SER A 33 2.89 -23.97 -10.54
N ARG A 34 3.45 -24.73 -9.58
CA ARG A 34 2.84 -25.96 -9.08
C ARG A 34 1.50 -25.62 -8.42
N GLY A 35 0.44 -26.10 -9.06
CA GLY A 35 -0.74 -26.64 -8.39
C GLY A 35 -1.61 -25.68 -7.61
N ARG A 36 -2.65 -25.16 -8.27
CA ARG A 36 -3.99 -25.19 -7.66
C ARG A 36 -5.07 -25.24 -8.73
N ARG A 37 -5.48 -26.47 -9.06
CA ARG A 37 -6.80 -26.72 -9.64
C ARG A 37 -7.82 -26.45 -8.54
N GLN A 38 -8.54 -25.33 -8.63
CA GLN A 38 -9.86 -25.22 -8.03
C GLN A 38 -10.65 -24.13 -8.77
N LEU A 39 -11.44 -24.57 -9.75
CA LEU A 39 -12.52 -23.79 -10.35
C LEU A 39 -13.64 -23.68 -9.33
N GLY A 40 -13.87 -22.45 -8.88
CA GLY A 40 -14.98 -22.02 -8.05
C GLY A 40 -14.79 -20.53 -7.85
N PHE A 41 -15.64 -19.71 -8.48
CA PHE A 41 -15.62 -18.27 -8.29
C PHE A 41 -16.11 -17.93 -6.88
N PHE A 42 -15.25 -18.15 -5.89
CA PHE A 42 -15.33 -17.39 -4.66
C PHE A 42 -14.80 -16.00 -5.00
N TYR A 43 -15.69 -15.01 -5.01
CA TYR A 43 -15.28 -13.60 -4.98
C TYR A 43 -14.67 -13.30 -3.61
N THR A 44 -13.49 -13.87 -3.33
CA THR A 44 -12.65 -13.39 -2.24
C THR A 44 -12.08 -12.07 -2.74
N ARG A 45 -12.82 -10.98 -2.54
CA ARG A 45 -12.24 -9.64 -2.65
C ARG A 45 -11.05 -9.66 -1.69
N THR A 46 -9.84 -9.70 -2.21
CA THR A 46 -8.61 -9.60 -1.41
C THR A 46 -8.70 -8.27 -0.67
N ARG A 47 -9.21 -8.30 0.56
CA ARG A 47 -9.23 -7.14 1.43
C ARG A 47 -7.77 -6.83 1.70
N GLY A 48 -7.27 -5.70 1.18
CA GLY A 48 -5.88 -5.30 1.38
C GLY A 48 -5.58 -5.28 2.88
N ARG A 49 -4.53 -6.00 3.30
CA ARG A 49 -4.23 -6.31 4.72
C ARG A 49 -3.76 -5.11 5.54
N CYS A 50 -3.62 -3.96 4.88
CA CYS A 50 -3.13 -2.72 5.47
C CYS A 50 -4.12 -1.56 5.29
N THR A 51 -5.33 -1.82 4.79
CA THR A 51 -6.33 -0.78 4.50
C THR A 51 -7.15 -0.39 5.73
N PRO A 52 -7.80 0.79 5.73
CA PRO A 52 -8.74 1.16 6.79
C PRO A 52 -9.84 0.11 7.01
N LEU A 53 -10.32 -0.51 5.93
CA LEU A 53 -11.33 -1.57 5.98
C LEU A 53 -10.83 -2.84 6.68
N TYR A 54 -9.57 -3.22 6.47
CA TYR A 54 -8.99 -4.37 7.17
C TYR A 54 -8.96 -4.12 8.68
N TRP A 55 -8.41 -2.97 9.09
CA TRP A 55 -8.26 -2.62 10.50
C TRP A 55 -9.59 -2.41 11.21
N SER A 56 -10.61 -1.87 10.54
CA SER A 56 -11.95 -1.75 11.14
C SER A 56 -12.64 -3.11 11.31
N SER A 57 -12.32 -4.09 10.46
CA SER A 57 -12.98 -5.40 10.46
C SER A 57 -12.35 -6.43 11.42
N ILE A 58 -11.05 -6.35 11.73
CA ILE A 58 -10.35 -7.36 12.53
C ILE A 58 -9.65 -6.71 13.73
N ARG A 59 -10.38 -6.59 14.84
CA ARG A 59 -9.94 -5.85 16.03
C ARG A 59 -8.82 -6.57 16.80
N GLU A 60 -8.74 -7.89 16.68
CA GLU A 60 -7.79 -8.76 17.38
C GLU A 60 -6.35 -8.55 16.89
N HIS A 61 -6.17 -8.01 15.68
CA HIS A 61 -4.85 -7.80 15.08
C HIS A 61 -4.24 -6.45 15.46
N TRP A 62 -4.96 -5.60 16.20
CA TRP A 62 -4.46 -4.28 16.55
C TRP A 62 -3.22 -4.36 17.44
N PRO A 63 -2.21 -3.49 17.22
CA PRO A 63 -1.05 -3.40 18.11
C PRO A 63 -1.47 -3.09 19.55
N LYS A 64 -0.90 -3.79 20.54
CA LYS A 64 -1.20 -3.56 21.97
C LYS A 64 -1.01 -2.12 22.43
N MET A 65 -0.06 -1.40 21.82
CA MET A 65 0.24 0.00 22.15
C MET A 65 -0.88 0.97 21.73
N VAL A 66 -1.70 0.58 20.75
CA VAL A 66 -2.78 1.40 20.20
C VAL A 66 -4.03 0.53 20.13
N PRO A 67 -4.78 0.38 21.23
CA PRO A 67 -6.01 -0.40 21.21
C PRO A 67 -7.14 0.33 20.45
N PRO A 68 -8.15 -0.39 19.92
CA PRO A 68 -9.27 0.18 19.16
C PRO A 68 -10.02 1.32 19.85
N ALA A 69 -10.17 1.24 21.17
CA ALA A 69 -10.86 2.23 21.99
C ALA A 69 -10.01 3.48 22.29
N SER A 70 -8.76 3.56 21.80
CA SER A 70 -7.93 4.75 21.98
C SER A 70 -8.60 5.94 21.31
N THR A 71 -8.66 7.06 22.03
CA THR A 71 -9.10 8.32 21.44
C THR A 71 -8.04 8.86 20.48
N VAL A 72 -8.48 9.64 19.49
CA VAL A 72 -7.59 10.30 18.51
C VAL A 72 -6.50 11.12 19.21
N TRP A 73 -6.89 12.00 20.14
CA TRP A 73 -5.93 12.87 20.84
C TRP A 73 -4.90 12.05 21.65
N LYS A 74 -5.29 10.92 22.24
CA LYS A 74 -4.38 10.06 23.03
C LYS A 74 -3.42 9.28 22.14
N ALA A 75 -3.90 8.78 21.00
CA ALA A 75 -3.07 8.03 20.06
C ALA A 75 -2.03 8.93 19.37
N PHE A 76 -2.45 10.11 18.92
CA PHE A 76 -1.63 11.05 18.18
C PHE A 76 -0.86 12.04 19.07
N GLY A 77 -1.29 12.24 20.32
CA GLY A 77 -0.58 13.03 21.32
C GLY A 77 -0.72 14.55 21.18
N SER A 78 -1.77 15.04 20.50
CA SER A 78 -1.96 16.47 20.26
C SER A 78 -3.39 16.91 20.54
N ARG A 79 -3.52 18.00 21.32
CA ARG A 79 -4.78 18.67 21.60
C ARG A 79 -5.32 19.46 20.41
N ALA A 80 -4.48 19.80 19.42
CA ALA A 80 -4.95 20.45 18.19
C ALA A 80 -6.00 19.59 17.46
N LEU A 81 -5.90 18.27 17.61
CA LEU A 81 -6.88 17.32 17.07
C LEU A 81 -8.21 17.36 17.83
N GLU A 82 -8.26 17.79 19.10
CA GLU A 82 -9.52 18.00 19.83
C GLU A 82 -10.35 19.14 19.21
N GLN A 83 -9.70 20.14 18.61
CA GLN A 83 -10.39 21.23 17.93
C GLN A 83 -10.93 20.80 16.56
N ARG A 84 -10.26 19.84 15.90
CA ARG A 84 -10.62 19.42 14.53
C ARG A 84 -11.60 18.26 14.49
N TYR A 85 -11.57 17.39 15.48
CA TYR A 85 -12.36 16.16 15.55
C TYR A 85 -13.30 16.17 16.76
N ARG A 86 -14.36 15.37 16.68
CA ARG A 86 -15.30 15.21 17.81
C ARG A 86 -14.54 14.75 19.06
N SER A 87 -14.81 15.40 20.20
CA SER A 87 -14.30 14.95 21.48
C SER A 87 -14.66 13.48 21.74
N GLY A 88 -13.70 12.70 22.24
CA GLY A 88 -13.88 11.27 22.48
C GLY A 88 -13.96 10.39 21.24
N MET A 89 -13.75 10.92 20.02
CA MET A 89 -13.66 10.09 18.81
C MET A 89 -12.55 9.05 18.96
N THR A 90 -12.89 7.80 18.69
CA THR A 90 -11.96 6.67 18.77
C THR A 90 -11.29 6.41 17.43
N LEU A 91 -10.13 5.75 17.46
CA LEU A 91 -9.46 5.32 16.23
C LEU A 91 -10.32 4.36 15.41
N LEU A 92 -11.05 3.45 16.06
CA LEU A 92 -11.93 2.54 15.35
C LEU A 92 -13.06 3.26 14.62
N GLU A 93 -13.70 4.25 15.27
CA GLU A 93 -14.70 5.11 14.64
C GLU A 93 -14.12 5.85 13.41
N SER A 94 -12.86 6.28 13.48
CA SER A 94 -12.18 6.93 12.34
C SER A 94 -11.98 6.01 11.13
N LEU A 95 -11.80 4.71 11.36
CA LEU A 95 -11.59 3.72 10.30
C LEU A 95 -12.89 3.22 9.67
N ALA A 96 -13.95 3.12 10.47
CA ALA A 96 -15.24 2.60 10.03
C ALA A 96 -15.93 3.51 9.01
N GLY A 97 -15.48 4.75 8.86
CA GLY A 97 -16.17 5.76 8.08
C GLY A 97 -17.54 5.99 8.68
N GLY A 98 -17.63 6.80 9.74
CA GLY A 98 -18.92 7.30 10.21
C GLY A 98 -19.70 7.84 9.01
N GLY A 99 -20.72 7.10 8.58
CA GLY A 99 -21.24 7.15 7.23
C GLY A 99 -22.02 8.42 6.95
N ILE A 100 -21.37 9.41 6.34
CA ILE A 100 -22.04 10.57 5.75
C ILE A 100 -21.43 10.80 4.37
N ALA A 101 -22.30 11.07 3.40
CA ALA A 101 -22.04 11.19 1.97
C ALA A 101 -21.09 12.33 1.54
N GLU A 102 -20.43 13.00 2.49
CA GLU A 102 -19.27 13.86 2.28
C GLU A 102 -18.24 13.56 3.37
N GLU A 103 -17.21 12.77 3.03
CA GLU A 103 -16.06 12.59 3.90
C GLU A 103 -15.29 13.92 3.90
N SER A 104 -15.39 14.70 5.00
CA SER A 104 -14.56 15.90 5.18
C SER A 104 -13.08 15.57 4.93
N ALA A 105 -12.31 16.54 4.41
CA ALA A 105 -10.87 16.37 4.17
C ALA A 105 -10.14 15.80 5.40
N PHE A 106 -10.50 16.27 6.59
CA PHE A 106 -9.91 15.86 7.86
C PHE A 106 -10.33 14.46 8.30
N SER A 107 -11.57 14.04 8.01
CA SER A 107 -11.97 12.64 8.24
C SER A 107 -11.22 11.68 7.32
N GLY A 108 -11.00 12.07 6.06
CA GLY A 108 -10.18 11.28 5.12
C GLY A 108 -8.73 11.17 5.59
N LEU A 109 -8.15 12.27 6.04
CA LEU A 109 -6.83 12.30 6.67
C LEU A 109 -6.76 11.35 7.86
N LEU A 110 -7.71 11.42 8.78
CA LEU A 110 -7.69 10.60 9.99
C LEU A 110 -7.90 9.13 9.69
N LYS A 111 -8.81 8.78 8.78
CA LYS A 111 -9.06 7.40 8.36
C LYS A 111 -7.79 6.76 7.77
N GLN A 112 -7.14 7.44 6.84
CA GLN A 112 -5.92 6.92 6.21
C GLN A 112 -4.71 6.99 7.14
N GLY A 113 -4.60 8.06 7.94
CA GLY A 113 -3.55 8.24 8.95
C GLY A 113 -3.64 7.22 10.08
N THR A 114 -4.84 6.86 10.55
CA THR A 114 -5.03 5.79 11.53
C THR A 114 -4.60 4.44 10.97
N ALA A 115 -4.97 4.12 9.73
CA ALA A 115 -4.50 2.90 9.08
C ALA A 115 -2.97 2.88 8.93
N ALA A 116 -2.37 4.00 8.51
CA ALA A 116 -0.92 4.15 8.38
C ALA A 116 -0.22 4.01 9.75
N LEU A 117 -0.81 4.54 10.82
CA LEU A 117 -0.28 4.41 12.17
C LEU A 117 -0.29 2.94 12.62
N LEU A 118 -1.39 2.22 12.39
CA LEU A 118 -1.48 0.79 12.71
C LEU A 118 -0.48 -0.03 11.88
N ASN A 119 -0.34 0.27 10.59
CA ASN A 119 0.64 -0.37 9.71
C ASN A 119 2.07 -0.12 10.19
N SER A 120 2.42 1.11 10.58
CA SER A 120 3.76 1.46 11.08
C SER A 120 4.18 0.67 12.32
N TYR A 121 3.21 0.17 13.11
CA TYR A 121 3.48 -0.71 14.25
C TYR A 121 3.43 -2.20 13.90
N ALA A 122 2.55 -2.61 12.97
CA ALA A 122 2.25 -4.01 12.72
C ALA A 122 3.00 -4.62 11.52
N ARG A 123 3.45 -3.78 10.57
CA ARG A 123 3.95 -4.22 9.26
C ARG A 123 5.42 -3.85 9.12
N LYS A 124 6.26 -4.87 8.91
CA LYS A 124 7.68 -4.66 8.64
C LYS A 124 7.84 -4.01 7.27
N GLY A 125 8.72 -3.02 7.16
CA GLY A 125 8.98 -2.35 5.88
C GLY A 125 7.91 -1.34 5.45
N PHE A 126 6.93 -1.04 6.31
CA PHE A 126 6.01 0.08 6.04
C PHE A 126 6.80 1.39 5.91
N PRO A 127 6.52 2.24 4.91
CA PRO A 127 7.38 3.37 4.56
C PRO A 127 7.39 4.49 5.59
N TYR A 128 6.46 4.50 6.54
CA TYR A 128 6.41 5.47 7.63
C TYR A 128 6.66 4.82 8.98
N ARG A 129 7.44 5.49 9.83
CA ARG A 129 7.51 5.20 11.26
C ARG A 129 6.32 5.81 11.98
N ALA A 130 5.98 5.27 13.14
CA ALA A 130 4.83 5.73 13.91
C ALA A 130 4.90 7.22 14.29
N TRP A 131 6.08 7.74 14.62
CA TRP A 131 6.24 9.16 14.96
C TRP A 131 6.03 10.06 13.72
N GLU A 132 6.47 9.62 12.54
CA GLU A 132 6.30 10.35 11.27
C GLU A 132 4.81 10.46 10.94
N VAL A 133 4.07 9.35 11.04
CA VAL A 133 2.62 9.37 10.82
C VAL A 133 1.92 10.36 11.76
N LYS A 134 2.32 10.38 13.05
CA LYS A 134 1.71 11.30 14.02
C LYS A 134 1.96 12.76 13.66
N SER A 135 3.21 13.11 13.36
CA SER A 135 3.58 14.47 12.97
C SER A 135 2.85 14.91 11.70
N LEU A 136 2.86 14.08 10.66
CA LEU A 136 2.21 14.37 9.38
C LEU A 136 0.70 14.54 9.49
N VAL A 137 0.04 13.76 10.35
CA VAL A 137 -1.41 13.97 10.61
C VAL A 137 -1.65 15.31 11.29
N ILE A 138 -0.83 15.69 12.28
CA ILE A 138 -0.96 16.98 12.97
C ILE A 138 -0.70 18.13 12.00
N GLU A 139 0.38 18.08 11.22
CA GLU A 139 0.75 19.09 10.24
C GLU A 139 -0.33 19.26 9.15
N ALA A 140 -0.88 18.16 8.65
CA ALA A 140 -1.90 18.22 7.61
C ALA A 140 -3.26 18.76 8.11
N THR A 141 -3.43 19.02 9.41
CA THR A 141 -4.66 19.65 9.93
C THR A 141 -4.76 21.16 9.68
N VAL A 142 -3.70 21.81 9.18
CA VAL A 142 -3.67 23.26 8.96
C VAL A 142 -4.57 23.74 7.81
N SER A 143 -4.89 22.87 6.84
CA SER A 143 -5.78 23.19 5.72
C SER A 143 -6.44 21.94 5.15
N GLU A 144 -7.56 22.12 4.44
CA GLU A 144 -8.24 21.02 3.75
C GLU A 144 -7.39 20.42 2.63
N GLU A 145 -6.66 21.26 1.89
CA GLU A 145 -5.77 20.81 0.82
C GLU A 145 -4.62 19.96 1.36
N ALA A 146 -4.01 20.36 2.47
CA ALA A 146 -2.98 19.59 3.14
C ALA A 146 -3.54 18.25 3.64
N ALA A 147 -4.73 18.26 4.24
CA ALA A 147 -5.41 17.07 4.71
C ALA A 147 -5.70 16.08 3.57
N VAL A 148 -6.25 16.55 2.45
CA VAL A 148 -6.52 15.70 1.26
C VAL A 148 -5.23 15.14 0.68
N THR A 149 -4.20 15.98 0.52
CA THR A 149 -2.91 15.57 -0.04
C THR A 149 -2.25 14.50 0.82
N GLN A 150 -2.17 14.74 2.12
CA GLN A 150 -1.57 13.79 3.06
C GLN A 150 -2.41 12.50 3.18
N ALA A 151 -3.75 12.59 3.13
CA ALA A 151 -4.63 11.42 3.08
C ALA A 151 -4.34 10.52 1.88
N ARG A 152 -4.11 11.11 0.70
CA ARG A 152 -3.74 10.37 -0.53
C ARG A 152 -2.38 9.69 -0.40
N LEU A 153 -1.39 10.35 0.17
CA LEU A 153 -0.07 9.77 0.42
C LEU A 153 -0.16 8.56 1.36
N PHE A 154 -0.92 8.69 2.45
CA PHE A 154 -1.18 7.56 3.35
C PHE A 154 -1.97 6.45 2.67
N ALA A 155 -2.99 6.76 1.87
CA ALA A 155 -3.75 5.76 1.13
C ALA A 155 -2.84 4.93 0.20
N PHE A 156 -1.97 5.60 -0.56
CA PHE A 156 -1.00 4.94 -1.43
C PHE A 156 -0.07 4.00 -0.65
N ALA A 157 0.49 4.47 0.47
CA ALA A 157 1.33 3.63 1.33
C ALA A 157 0.57 2.46 1.96
N ASN A 158 -0.68 2.66 2.35
CA ASN A 158 -1.54 1.62 2.91
C ASN A 158 -1.91 0.56 1.87
N GLU A 159 -2.07 0.94 0.62
CA GLU A 159 -2.37 0.02 -0.49
C GLU A 159 -1.13 -0.76 -0.94
N ALA A 160 0.05 -0.14 -0.92
CA ALA A 160 1.31 -0.77 -1.29
C ALA A 160 1.93 -1.67 -0.21
N CYS A 161 1.23 -1.88 0.90
CA CYS A 161 1.72 -2.64 2.05
C CYS A 161 1.36 -4.14 1.90
N ASP A 162 2.40 -4.96 1.70
CA ASP A 162 2.34 -6.44 1.60
C ASP A 162 3.11 -7.13 2.73
#